data_AF-G1NXZ9-F1
#
_entry.id   AF-G1NXZ9-F1
#
_cell.length_a   1.000
_cell.length_b   1.000
_cell.length_c   1.000
_cell.angle_alpha   90.00
_cell.angle_beta   90.00
_cell.angle_gamma   90.00
#
_symmetry.space_group_name_H-M   'P 1'
#
loop_
_entity.id
_entity.type
_entity.pdbx_description
1 polymer ?
#
loop_
_entity_poly.entity_id
_entity_poly.type
_entity_poly.pdbx_seq_one_letter_code
_entity_poly.pdbx_strand_id
1 'polypeptide(L)'
;VGYGSWFEHVQEFWEHRTDNVLFLKYDMHRDLVTMVEQLARFLGVSCDKAQLESLIEHCHQLVDQCCNAEALPVGRGRVGLWKDIFTVSMNEKFDLVYKQKMGKCDLTFDFYL
;
A
#
# COMPACT_ATOMS: atom_id res chain seq x y z
N VAL A 1 -19.57 -9.23 4.62
CA VAL A 1 -18.22 -9.03 5.21
C VAL A 1 -18.32 -7.83 6.12
N GLY A 2 -18.20 -8.02 7.44
CA GLY A 2 -18.58 -7.04 8.45
C GLY A 2 -17.44 -6.75 9.41
N TYR A 3 -16.48 -5.93 8.98
CA TYR A 3 -15.36 -5.47 9.80
C TYR A 3 -15.51 -3.99 10.23
N GLY A 4 -16.67 -3.38 10.01
CA GLY A 4 -16.92 -1.98 10.38
C GLY A 4 -16.45 -0.98 9.32
N SER A 5 -16.13 0.25 9.75
CA SER A 5 -15.73 1.32 8.84
C SER A 5 -14.28 1.18 8.40
N TRP A 6 -14.03 1.19 7.09
CA TRP A 6 -12.66 1.25 6.55
C TRP A 6 -11.88 2.47 7.08
N PHE A 7 -12.56 3.61 7.23
CA PHE A 7 -11.95 4.85 7.72
C PHE A 7 -11.48 4.75 9.17
N GLU A 8 -12.26 4.13 10.04
CA GLU A 8 -11.90 3.95 11.46
C GLU A 8 -10.75 2.95 11.55
N HIS A 9 -10.87 1.82 10.85
CA HIS A 9 -9.85 0.78 10.82
C HIS A 9 -8.48 1.32 10.38
N VAL A 10 -8.42 2.06 9.26
CA VAL A 10 -7.15 2.57 8.76
C VAL A 10 -6.55 3.67 9.64
N GLN A 11 -7.40 4.51 10.26
CA GLN A 11 -6.94 5.58 11.17
C GLN A 11 -6.37 4.99 12.47
N GLU A 12 -6.99 3.96 13.04
CA GLU A 12 -6.50 3.29 14.25
C GLU A 12 -5.09 2.71 14.04
N PHE A 13 -4.88 1.96 12.96
CA PHE A 13 -3.54 1.45 12.63
C PHE A 13 -2.53 2.55 12.32
N TRP A 14 -2.98 3.67 11.75
CA TRP A 14 -2.13 4.82 11.49
C TRP A 14 -1.69 5.54 12.77
N GLU A 15 -2.58 5.68 13.75
CA GLU A 15 -2.28 6.26 15.06
C GLU A 15 -1.27 5.40 15.83
N HIS A 16 -1.36 4.07 15.71
CA HIS A 16 -0.47 3.12 16.35
C HIS A 16 0.77 2.72 15.54
N ARG A 17 1.09 3.42 14.44
CA ARG A 17 2.22 3.09 13.55
C ARG A 17 3.61 3.16 14.20
N THR A 18 3.71 3.62 15.44
CA THR A 18 4.94 3.65 16.24
C THR A 18 4.98 2.53 17.30
N ASP A 19 3.87 1.83 17.53
CA ASP A 19 3.66 0.97 18.70
C ASP A 19 3.90 -0.50 18.36
N ASN A 20 5.11 -0.85 17.92
CA ASN A 20 5.44 -2.18 17.40
C ASN A 20 4.50 -2.64 16.26
N VAL A 21 3.99 -1.68 15.48
CA VAL A 21 3.17 -1.92 14.29
C VAL A 21 3.87 -1.25 13.12
N LEU A 22 4.19 -2.01 12.07
CA LEU A 22 4.69 -1.44 10.82
C LEU A 22 3.51 -1.15 9.89
N PHE A 23 3.17 0.13 9.74
CA PHE A 23 2.16 0.55 8.78
C PHE A 23 2.75 0.63 7.37
N LEU A 24 2.32 -0.26 6.49
CA LEU A 24 2.71 -0.28 5.07
C LEU A 24 1.51 0.09 4.20
N LYS A 25 1.80 0.81 3.12
CA LYS A 25 0.83 1.06 2.07
C LYS A 25 1.11 0.14 0.88
N TYR A 26 0.11 -0.06 0.02
CA TYR A 26 0.23 -0.97 -1.13
C TYR A 26 1.08 -0.39 -2.29
N ASP A 27 1.70 0.77 -2.10
CA ASP A 27 2.64 1.46 -2.99
C ASP A 27 3.99 0.72 -3.15
N MET A 28 4.02 -0.57 -2.82
CA MET A 28 5.16 -1.48 -2.98
C MET A 28 5.74 -1.48 -4.40
N HIS A 29 4.95 -1.10 -5.40
CA HIS A 29 5.39 -0.95 -6.79
C HIS A 29 6.30 0.26 -7.05
N ARG A 30 6.27 1.31 -6.20
CA ARG A 30 7.13 2.49 -6.37
C ARG A 30 8.51 2.32 -5.77
N ASP A 31 8.58 1.74 -4.57
CA ASP A 31 9.83 1.60 -3.81
C ASP A 31 9.83 0.32 -2.97
N LEU A 32 9.96 -0.81 -3.67
CA LEU A 32 10.05 -2.13 -3.04
C LEU A 32 11.29 -2.25 -2.15
N VAL A 33 12.40 -1.61 -2.53
CA VAL A 33 13.68 -1.64 -1.81
C VAL A 33 13.47 -1.12 -0.39
N THR A 34 12.96 0.11 -0.25
CA THR A 34 12.71 0.71 1.06
C THR A 34 11.74 -0.12 1.90
N MET A 35 10.70 -0.71 1.27
CA MET A 35 9.74 -1.54 1.98
C MET A 35 10.37 -2.83 2.53
N VAL A 36 11.18 -3.53 1.73
CA VAL A 36 11.88 -4.75 2.13
C VAL A 36 12.88 -4.46 3.25
N GLU A 37 13.62 -3.35 3.17
CA GLU A 37 14.53 -2.91 4.23
C GLU A 37 13.80 -2.61 5.55
N GLN A 38 12.67 -1.90 5.48
CA GLN A 38 11.83 -1.61 6.65
C GLN A 38 11.28 -2.90 7.27
N LEU A 39 10.82 -3.84 6.46
CA LEU A 39 10.34 -5.15 6.92
C LEU A 39 11.44 -5.96 7.59
N ALA A 40 12.62 -6.06 6.98
CA ALA A 40 13.75 -6.78 7.56
C ALA A 40 14.13 -6.20 8.93
N ARG A 41 14.20 -4.87 9.04
CA ARG A 41 14.50 -4.17 10.30
C ARG A 41 13.41 -4.39 11.35
N PHE A 42 12.14 -4.28 10.96
CA PHE A 42 11.00 -4.42 11.88
C PHE A 42 10.85 -5.85 12.42
N LEU A 43 11.08 -6.85 11.57
CA LEU A 43 11.03 -8.27 11.95
C LEU A 43 12.30 -8.75 12.69
N GLY A 44 13.32 -7.88 12.83
CA GLY A 44 14.59 -8.24 13.47
C GLY A 44 15.44 -9.21 12.66
N VAL A 45 15.24 -9.27 11.34
CA VAL A 45 16.02 -10.12 10.44
C VAL A 45 17.33 -9.39 10.13
N SER A 46 18.44 -9.87 10.72
CA SER A 46 19.77 -9.38 10.41
C SER A 46 20.26 -9.97 9.09
N CYS A 47 20.32 -9.16 8.04
CA CYS A 47 20.93 -9.51 6.77
C CYS A 47 22.24 -8.74 6.58
N ASP A 48 23.25 -9.39 6.05
CA ASP A 48 24.37 -8.67 5.43
C ASP A 48 23.93 -8.01 4.11
N LYS A 49 24.80 -7.17 3.54
CA LYS A 49 24.49 -6.42 2.32
C LYS A 49 24.12 -7.35 1.15
N ALA A 50 24.82 -8.47 0.99
CA ALA A 50 24.58 -9.40 -0.12
C ALA A 50 23.27 -10.17 0.07
N GLN A 51 22.94 -10.55 1.30
CA GLN A 51 21.68 -11.18 1.67
C GLN A 51 20.49 -10.24 1.45
N LEU A 52 20.64 -8.96 1.80
CA LEU A 52 19.62 -7.94 1.60
C LEU A 52 19.38 -7.68 0.10
N GLU A 53 20.44 -7.53 -0.69
CA GLU A 53 20.36 -7.38 -2.15
C GLU A 53 19.67 -8.60 -2.79
N SER A 54 20.03 -9.81 -2.36
CA SER A 54 19.37 -11.04 -2.84
C SER A 54 17.90 -11.13 -2.44
N LEU A 55 17.54 -10.70 -1.22
CA LEU A 55 16.15 -10.66 -0.77
C LEU A 55 15.32 -9.69 -1.59
N ILE A 56 15.84 -8.48 -1.81
CA ILE A 56 15.22 -7.44 -2.65
C ILE A 56 14.98 -7.98 -4.07
N GLU A 57 15.98 -8.61 -4.67
CA GLU A 57 15.88 -9.21 -6.01
C GLU A 57 14.79 -10.31 -6.06
N HIS A 58 14.75 -11.21 -5.08
CA HIS A 58 13.69 -12.22 -5.01
C HIS A 58 12.30 -11.60 -4.85
N CYS A 59 12.17 -10.53 -4.05
CA CYS A 59 10.93 -9.79 -3.91
C CYS A 59 10.52 -9.14 -5.25
N HIS A 60 11.46 -8.52 -5.98
CA HIS A 60 11.20 -7.95 -7.30
C HIS A 60 10.70 -9.02 -8.27
N GLN A 61 11.37 -10.17 -8.35
CA GLN A 61 10.97 -11.26 -9.24
C GLN A 61 9.55 -11.77 -8.94
N LEU A 62 9.18 -11.89 -7.66
CA LEU A 62 7.84 -12.31 -7.26
C LEU A 62 6.77 -11.27 -7.63
N VAL A 63 7.08 -9.98 -7.47
CA VAL A 63 6.18 -8.89 -7.85
C VAL A 63 6.03 -8.82 -9.37
N ASP A 64 7.13 -8.89 -10.11
CA ASP A 64 7.16 -8.81 -11.58
C ASP A 64 6.44 -9.97 -12.24
N GLN A 65 6.49 -11.18 -11.67
CA GLN A 65 5.69 -12.33 -12.13
C GLN A 65 4.18 -12.05 -12.08
N CYS A 66 3.73 -11.14 -11.22
CA CYS A 66 2.34 -10.75 -11.11
C CYS A 66 1.99 -9.51 -11.96
N CYS A 67 2.98 -8.83 -12.52
CA CYS A 67 2.82 -7.58 -13.25
C CYS A 67 2.58 -7.79 -14.76
N ASN A 68 1.79 -6.89 -15.37
CA ASN A 68 1.65 -6.80 -16.83
C ASN A 68 2.75 -5.92 -17.45
N ALA A 69 2.64 -5.67 -18.76
CA ALA A 69 3.56 -4.79 -19.51
C ALA A 69 3.65 -3.34 -18.99
N GLU A 70 2.75 -2.92 -18.10
CA GLU A 70 2.76 -1.60 -17.46
C GLU A 70 3.41 -1.63 -16.06
N ALA A 71 4.08 -2.73 -15.69
CA ALA A 71 4.66 -2.97 -14.37
C ALA A 71 3.62 -2.90 -13.21
N LEU A 72 2.36 -3.21 -13.52
CA LEU A 72 1.26 -3.22 -12.55
C LEU A 72 0.68 -4.62 -12.40
N PRO A 73 0.27 -5.03 -11.19
CA PRO A 73 -0.35 -6.34 -10.99
C PRO A 73 -1.60 -6.53 -11.84
N VAL A 74 -1.77 -7.72 -12.41
CA VAL A 74 -2.93 -8.05 -13.23
C VAL A 74 -4.19 -8.18 -12.38
N GLY A 75 -5.30 -7.62 -12.84
CA GLY A 75 -6.61 -7.76 -12.20
C GLY A 75 -6.77 -6.88 -10.96
N ARG A 76 -7.25 -7.44 -9.85
CA ARG A 76 -7.65 -6.67 -8.66
C ARG A 76 -6.49 -5.96 -7.93
N GLY A 77 -5.24 -6.30 -8.25
CA GLY A 77 -4.05 -5.65 -7.68
C GLY A 77 -3.58 -4.41 -8.44
N ARG A 78 -4.22 -4.04 -9.55
CA ARG A 78 -3.80 -2.87 -10.35
C ARG A 78 -4.12 -1.56 -9.64
N VAL A 79 -3.09 -0.81 -9.27
CA VAL A 79 -3.24 0.55 -8.73
C VAL A 79 -3.90 1.44 -9.79
N GLY A 80 -4.92 2.20 -9.40
CA GLY A 80 -5.69 3.03 -10.33
C GLY A 80 -6.82 2.31 -11.08
N LEU A 81 -7.05 1.00 -10.87
CA LEU A 81 -8.17 0.27 -11.49
C LEU A 81 -9.54 0.91 -11.26
N TRP A 82 -9.72 1.57 -10.12
CA TRP A 82 -10.97 2.25 -9.77
C TRP A 82 -11.41 3.27 -10.82
N LYS A 83 -10.47 3.90 -11.56
CA LYS A 83 -10.79 4.89 -12.61
C LYS A 83 -11.59 4.29 -13.77
N ASP A 84 -11.41 3.00 -14.05
CA ASP A 84 -12.14 2.30 -15.12
C ASP A 84 -13.52 1.82 -14.67
N ILE A 85 -13.78 1.81 -13.36
CA ILE A 85 -15.00 1.29 -12.74
C ILE A 85 -15.90 2.42 -12.24
N PHE A 86 -15.32 3.48 -11.69
CA PHE A 86 -16.05 4.57 -11.10
C PHE A 86 -16.57 5.52 -12.18
N THR A 87 -17.87 5.83 -12.11
CA THR A 87 -18.40 6.97 -12.85
C THR A 87 -18.00 8.28 -12.16
N VAL A 88 -18.02 9.39 -12.90
CA VAL A 88 -17.70 10.73 -12.35
C VAL A 88 -18.53 11.04 -11.10
N SER A 89 -19.83 10.78 -11.14
CA SER A 89 -20.72 11.06 -10.00
C SER A 89 -20.49 10.14 -8.80
N MET A 90 -20.01 8.91 -9.02
CA MET A 90 -19.59 8.02 -7.93
C MET A 90 -18.31 8.51 -7.28
N ASN A 91 -17.35 8.97 -8.10
CA ASN A 91 -16.09 9.51 -7.60
C ASN A 91 -16.32 10.77 -6.75
N GLU A 92 -17.11 11.73 -7.24
CA GLU A 92 -17.44 12.95 -6.49
C GLU A 92 -18.09 12.66 -5.13
N LYS A 93 -19.02 11.70 -5.09
CA LYS A 93 -19.65 11.27 -3.83
C LYS A 93 -18.63 10.63 -2.88
N PHE A 94 -17.73 9.80 -3.41
CA PHE A 94 -16.71 9.16 -2.60
C PHE A 94 -15.71 10.19 -2.05
N ASP A 95 -15.25 11.13 -2.86
CA ASP A 95 -14.32 12.20 -2.47
C ASP A 95 -14.90 13.06 -1.33
N LEU A 96 -16.20 13.38 -1.38
CA LEU A 96 -16.88 14.10 -0.30
C LEU A 96 -16.88 13.32 1.00
N VAL A 97 -17.23 12.03 0.96
CA VAL A 97 -17.23 11.16 2.15
C VAL A 97 -15.82 10.97 2.69
N TYR A 98 -14.84 10.76 1.79
CA TYR A 98 -13.43 10.60 2.13
C TYR A 98 -12.91 11.83 2.86
N LYS A 99 -13.14 13.03 2.31
CA LYS A 99 -12.72 14.30 2.92
C LYS A 99 -13.37 14.52 4.28
N GLN A 100 -14.65 14.18 4.43
CA GLN A 100 -15.34 14.32 5.72
C GLN A 100 -14.79 13.38 6.78
N LYS A 101 -14.46 12.13 6.42
CA LYS A 101 -14.05 11.09 7.37
C LYS A 101 -12.54 11.04 7.63
N MET A 102 -11.71 11.39 6.66
CA MET A 102 -10.24 11.42 6.76
C MET A 102 -9.68 12.81 7.04
N GLY A 103 -10.51 13.87 6.99
CA GLY A 103 -10.02 15.25 7.01
C GLY A 103 -9.27 15.70 8.27
N LYS A 104 -9.28 14.91 9.35
CA LYS A 104 -8.49 15.15 10.57
C LYS A 104 -7.19 14.34 10.63
N CYS A 105 -7.05 13.33 9.77
CA CYS A 105 -5.90 12.45 9.69
C CYS A 105 -4.91 12.98 8.66
N ASP A 106 -3.61 12.91 8.96
CA ASP A 106 -2.51 13.28 8.05
C ASP A 106 -2.15 12.16 7.07
N LEU A 107 -2.87 11.03 7.09
CA LEU A 107 -2.69 9.90 6.20
C LEU A 107 -3.14 10.21 4.76
N THR A 108 -2.22 10.05 3.82
CA THR A 108 -2.46 10.18 2.38
C THR A 108 -2.19 8.86 1.65
N PHE A 109 -2.83 8.67 0.49
CA PHE A 109 -2.65 7.49 -0.37
C PHE A 109 -2.39 7.91 -1.82
N ASP A 110 -1.57 7.13 -2.52
CA ASP A 110 -1.43 7.21 -3.96
C ASP A 110 -2.55 6.40 -4.63
N PHE A 111 -3.55 7.08 -5.17
CA PHE A 111 -4.70 6.43 -5.81
C PHE A 111 -4.42 5.92 -7.24
N TYR A 112 -3.29 6.32 -7.83
CA TYR A 112 -2.80 5.88 -9.13
C TYR A 112 -1.27 6.02 -9.15
N LEU A 113 -0.58 5.15 -9.90
CA LEU A 113 0.88 5.26 -10.08
C LEU A 113 1.24 6.30 -11.12
#